data_AF-A0AAD9TLW5-F1
#
_entry.id   AF-A0AAD9TLW5-F1
#
_cell.length_a   1.000
_cell.length_b   1.000
_cell.length_c   1.000
_cell.angle_alpha   90.00
_cell.angle_beta   90.00
_cell.angle_gamma   90.00
#
_symmetry.space_group_name_H-M   'P 1'
#
loop_
_entity.id
_entity.type
_entity.pdbx_description
1 polymer ?
#
loop_
_entity_poly.entity_id
_entity_poly.type
_entity_poly.pdbx_seq_one_letter_code
_entity_poly.pdbx_strand_id
1 'polypeptide(L)'
;CIEMLNGDQILLVYMKMMGIEYIPSEVMEPHLFVISKQKRDSPEKVTPMLIFYLLDGSLYQAPPLCNVFAARITSLYYIQKAFTTVASKLGKIGYGIKGATLDSKVTKETIDFKEVK
;
A
#
# COMPACT_ATOMS: atom_id res chain seq x y z
N CYS A 1 26.61 26.51 -0.11
CA CYS A 1 26.10 27.74 0.55
C CYS A 1 24.97 27.42 1.54
N ILE A 2 25.17 26.44 2.43
CA ILE A 2 24.41 26.35 3.68
C ILE A 2 25.50 26.53 4.73
N GLU A 3 25.84 27.78 4.99
CA GLU A 3 26.68 28.12 6.12
C GLU A 3 25.89 27.82 7.40
N MET A 4 26.60 27.32 8.40
CA MET A 4 26.08 26.74 9.62
C MET A 4 25.26 27.75 10.43
N LEU A 5 23.96 27.81 10.16
CA LEU A 5 22.99 28.32 11.13
C LEU A 5 23.00 27.35 12.32
N ASN A 6 23.22 27.85 13.53
CA ASN A 6 23.08 27.04 14.76
C ASN A 6 21.68 26.41 14.82
N GLY A 7 21.52 25.30 15.55
CA GLY A 7 20.24 24.56 15.64
C GLY A 7 19.03 25.44 15.97
N ASP A 8 19.21 26.43 16.85
CA ASP A 8 18.15 27.39 17.22
C ASP A 8 17.76 28.31 16.05
N GLN A 9 18.72 28.71 15.23
CA GLN A 9 18.49 29.57 14.06
C GLN A 9 17.77 28.81 12.95
N ILE A 10 18.06 27.51 12.79
CA ILE A 10 17.35 26.63 11.86
C ILE A 10 15.88 26.50 12.29
N LEU A 11 15.62 26.30 13.58
CA LEU A 11 14.27 26.17 14.11
C LEU A 11 13.46 27.47 13.93
N LEU A 12 14.06 28.63 14.19
CA LEU A 12 13.41 29.93 14.00
C LEU A 12 13.07 30.22 12.54
N VAL A 13 13.97 29.93 11.60
CA VAL A 13 13.70 30.08 10.16
C VAL A 13 12.59 29.14 9.73
N TYR A 14 12.63 27.88 10.19
CA TYR A 14 11.63 26.87 9.90
C TYR A 14 10.22 27.25 10.42
N MET A 15 10.12 27.85 11.61
CA MET A 15 8.85 28.33 12.16
C MET A 15 8.26 29.53 11.40
N LYS A 16 9.10 30.27 10.66
CA LYS A 16 8.68 31.43 9.88
C LYS A 16 8.29 31.10 8.44
N MET A 17 8.77 29.99 7.90
CA MET A 17 8.45 29.55 6.54
C MET A 17 7.05 28.93 6.47
N MET A 18 6.33 29.19 5.38
CA MET A 18 5.02 28.60 5.07
C MET A 18 5.10 27.92 3.71
N GLY A 19 4.37 26.82 3.55
CA GLY A 19 4.37 26.05 2.29
C GLY A 19 4.63 24.57 2.49
N ILE A 20 5.20 23.93 1.47
CA ILE A 20 5.51 22.50 1.49
C ILE A 20 6.88 22.28 2.12
N GLU A 21 6.93 21.39 3.10
CA GLU A 21 8.15 21.02 3.81
C GLU A 21 8.30 19.51 3.90
N TYR A 22 9.55 19.07 4.01
CA TYR A 22 9.96 17.67 4.12
C TYR A 22 10.75 17.51 5.41
N ILE A 23 10.30 16.62 6.28
CA ILE A 23 10.86 16.50 7.62
C ILE A 23 11.12 15.03 7.94
N PRO A 24 12.31 14.68 8.46
CA PRO A 24 12.53 13.35 9.01
C PRO A 24 11.63 13.15 10.23
N SER A 25 10.69 12.22 10.13
CA SER A 25 9.76 11.86 11.21
C SER A 25 10.32 10.73 12.08
N GLU A 26 11.04 9.80 11.48
CA GLU A 26 11.68 8.69 12.17
C GLU A 26 13.01 8.37 11.50
N VAL A 27 14.01 8.03 12.31
CA VAL A 27 15.37 7.75 11.85
C VAL A 27 15.85 6.47 12.52
N MET A 28 16.11 5.46 11.71
CA MET A 28 16.63 4.15 12.11
C MET A 28 17.90 3.87 11.30
N GLU A 29 19.00 4.44 11.78
CA GLU A 29 20.30 4.29 11.12
C GLU A 29 20.79 2.83 11.14
N PRO A 30 21.52 2.38 10.08
CA PRO A 30 21.83 3.13 8.86
C PRO A 30 20.80 2.96 7.74
N HIS A 31 19.80 2.09 7.93
CA HIS A 31 19.05 1.51 6.82
C HIS A 31 17.72 2.21 6.50
N LEU A 32 17.10 2.90 7.46
CA LEU A 32 15.75 3.45 7.26
C LEU A 32 15.64 4.88 7.78
N PHE A 33 15.13 5.76 6.92
CA PHE A 33 14.65 7.08 7.31
C PHE A 33 13.21 7.26 6.83
N VAL A 34 12.34 7.76 7.68
CA VAL A 34 10.97 8.11 7.33
C VAL A 34 10.88 9.62 7.19
N ILE A 35 10.52 10.10 6.01
CA ILE A 35 10.39 11.53 5.71
C ILE A 35 8.92 11.84 5.42
N SER A 36 8.35 12.76 6.18
CA SER A 36 6.99 13.26 5.95
C SER A 36 7.02 14.52 5.10
N LYS A 37 6.23 14.52 4.04
CA LYS A 37 5.83 15.73 3.32
C LYS A 37 4.59 16.29 3.99
N GLN A 38 4.67 17.55 4.40
CA GLN A 38 3.57 18.26 5.02
C GLN A 38 3.46 19.68 4.47
N LYS A 39 2.26 20.26 4.56
CA LYS A 39 2.00 21.65 4.21
C LYS A 39 1.76 22.46 5.47
N ARG A 40 2.57 23.47 5.68
CA ARG A 40 2.45 24.44 6.76
C ARG A 40 1.67 25.66 6.30
N ASP A 41 0.45 25.82 6.80
CA ASP A 41 -0.40 26.99 6.53
C ASP A 41 -0.27 28.06 7.63
N SER A 42 0.31 27.74 8.78
CA SER A 42 0.76 28.67 9.82
C SER A 42 1.79 27.97 10.72
N PRO A 43 2.51 28.67 11.62
CA PRO A 43 3.47 28.04 12.53
C PRO A 43 2.88 26.90 13.38
N GLU A 44 1.58 26.96 13.66
CA GLU A 44 0.85 25.98 14.47
C GLU A 44 0.03 25.00 13.61
N LYS A 45 -0.29 25.39 12.36
CA LYS A 45 -1.15 24.62 11.47
C LYS A 45 -0.33 23.93 10.38
N VAL A 46 -0.16 22.62 10.57
CA VAL A 46 0.51 21.73 9.63
C VAL A 46 -0.47 20.65 9.18
N THR A 47 -0.55 20.44 7.87
CA THR A 47 -1.34 19.39 7.24
C THR A 47 -0.41 18.32 6.66
N PRO A 48 -0.36 17.11 7.24
CA PRO A 48 0.39 15.99 6.66
C PRO A 48 -0.16 15.64 5.26
N MET A 49 0.73 15.32 4.32
CA MET A 49 0.34 14.99 2.94
C MET A 49 0.80 13.61 2.50
N LEU A 50 2.07 13.28 2.72
CA LEU A 50 2.67 12.05 2.21
C LEU A 50 3.82 11.58 3.09
N ILE A 51 4.13 10.29 3.03
CA ILE A 51 5.24 9.68 3.74
C ILE A 51 6.15 9.00 2.73
N PHE A 52 7.45 9.15 2.90
CA PHE A 52 8.49 8.50 2.12
C PHE A 52 9.38 7.68 3.05
N TYR A 53 9.80 6.52 2.57
CA TYR A 53 10.81 5.70 3.20
C TYR A 53 12.10 5.79 2.38
N LEU A 54 13.19 6.16 3.03
CA LEU A 54 14.53 6.01 2.48
C LEU A 54 15.10 4.71 3.03
N LEU A 55 15.06 3.64 2.23
CA LEU A 55 15.64 2.34 2.58
C LEU A 55 16.93 2.13 1.81
N ASP A 56 18.04 1.91 2.51
CA ASP A 56 19.34 1.60 1.91
C ASP A 56 19.76 2.58 0.79
N GLY A 57 19.49 3.87 1.02
CA GLY A 57 19.75 4.93 0.04
C GLY A 57 18.74 5.04 -1.12
N SER A 58 17.70 4.20 -1.13
CA SER A 58 16.62 4.22 -2.13
C SER A 58 15.34 4.83 -1.57
N LEU A 59 14.72 5.73 -2.35
CA LEU A 59 13.52 6.46 -1.96
C LEU A 59 12.25 5.74 -2.42
N TYR A 60 11.37 5.40 -1.49
CA TYR A 60 10.08 4.76 -1.72
C TYR A 60 8.94 5.63 -1.18
N GLN A 61 7.86 5.78 -1.93
CA GLN A 61 6.65 6.41 -1.43
C GLN A 61 5.81 5.40 -0.64
N ALA A 62 5.39 5.76 0.57
CA ALA A 62 4.47 4.93 1.33
C ALA A 62 3.11 4.84 0.62
N PRO A 63 2.54 3.64 0.44
CA PRO A 63 1.21 3.51 -0.12
C PRO A 63 0.16 4.09 0.86
N PRO A 64 -0.87 4.79 0.36
CA PRO A 64 -1.94 5.25 1.23
C PRO A 64 -2.68 4.04 1.82
N LEU A 65 -3.08 4.16 3.08
CA LEU A 65 -3.66 3.05 3.85
C LEU A 65 -4.92 2.44 3.18
N CYS A 66 -5.74 3.28 2.53
CA CYS A 66 -6.90 2.82 1.76
C CYS A 66 -6.53 1.86 0.64
N ASN A 67 -5.44 2.11 -0.10
CA ASN A 67 -4.98 1.23 -1.18
C ASN A 67 -4.48 -0.10 -0.62
N VAL A 68 -3.81 -0.08 0.55
CA VAL A 68 -3.36 -1.29 1.24
C VAL A 68 -4.57 -2.16 1.62
N PHE A 69 -5.64 -1.55 2.14
CA PHE A 69 -6.88 -2.27 2.44
C PHE A 69 -7.58 -2.78 1.19
N ALA A 70 -7.74 -1.94 0.16
CA ALA A 70 -8.38 -2.33 -1.09
C ALA A 70 -7.67 -3.54 -1.72
N ALA A 71 -6.33 -3.55 -1.73
CA ALA A 71 -5.54 -4.67 -2.21
C ALA A 71 -5.84 -5.96 -1.43
N ARG A 72 -6.05 -5.89 -0.11
CA ARG A 72 -6.38 -7.06 0.72
C ARG A 72 -7.83 -7.52 0.56
N ILE A 73 -8.77 -6.59 0.36
CA ILE A 73 -10.19 -6.89 0.12
C ILE A 73 -10.37 -7.74 -1.14
N THR A 74 -9.47 -7.65 -2.13
CA THR A 74 -9.48 -8.52 -3.32
C THR A 74 -9.44 -10.03 -2.97
N SER A 75 -8.93 -10.42 -1.80
CA SER A 75 -9.01 -11.82 -1.36
C SER A 75 -10.45 -12.34 -1.26
N LEU A 76 -11.41 -11.48 -0.90
CA LEU A 76 -12.83 -11.82 -0.84
C LEU A 76 -13.41 -12.20 -2.21
N TYR A 77 -12.90 -11.58 -3.28
CA TYR A 77 -13.30 -11.94 -4.65
C TYR A 77 -12.98 -13.41 -4.96
N TYR A 78 -11.80 -13.90 -4.55
CA TYR A 78 -11.44 -15.31 -4.76
C TYR A 78 -12.31 -16.26 -3.93
N ILE A 79 -12.67 -15.87 -2.71
CA ILE A 79 -13.61 -16.64 -1.87
C ILE A 79 -14.98 -16.71 -2.55
N GLN A 80 -15.53 -15.57 -2.98
CA GLN A 80 -16.81 -15.52 -3.69
C GLN A 80 -16.77 -16.38 -4.95
N LYS A 81 -15.71 -16.25 -5.77
CA LYS A 81 -15.51 -17.05 -6.99
C LYS A 81 -15.49 -18.55 -6.69
N ALA A 82 -14.84 -18.98 -5.61
CA ALA A 82 -14.82 -20.38 -5.20
C ALA A 82 -16.23 -20.89 -4.86
N PHE A 83 -17.00 -20.14 -4.06
CA PHE A 83 -18.39 -20.50 -3.72
C PHE A 83 -19.30 -20.54 -4.96
N THR A 84 -19.23 -19.54 -5.85
CA THR A 84 -20.00 -19.53 -7.10
C THR A 84 -19.64 -20.71 -8.00
N THR A 85 -18.36 -21.10 -8.04
CA THR A 85 -17.91 -22.27 -8.80
C THR A 85 -18.46 -23.57 -8.23
N VAL A 86 -18.44 -23.75 -6.90
CA VAL A 86 -19.01 -24.94 -6.25
C VAL A 86 -20.53 -24.99 -6.44
N ALA A 87 -21.24 -23.88 -6.23
CA ALA A 87 -22.69 -23.79 -6.37
C ALA A 87 -23.15 -24.14 -7.79
N SER A 88 -22.45 -23.64 -8.83
CA SER A 88 -22.79 -23.93 -10.22
C SER A 88 -22.58 -25.40 -10.62
N LYS A 89 -21.64 -26.10 -9.97
CA LYS A 89 -21.43 -27.54 -10.16
C LYS A 89 -22.41 -28.40 -9.34
N LEU A 90 -22.87 -27.92 -8.20
CA LEU A 90 -23.79 -28.65 -7.32
C LEU A 90 -25.19 -28.84 -7.94
N GLY A 91 -25.69 -27.88 -8.71
CA GLY A 91 -26.99 -27.99 -9.40
C GLY A 91 -27.09 -29.14 -10.42
N LYS A 92 -25.97 -29.80 -10.74
CA LYS A 92 -25.92 -30.97 -11.64
C LYS A 92 -25.93 -32.32 -10.89
N ILE A 93 -25.95 -32.31 -9.56
CA ILE A 93 -25.93 -33.53 -8.72
C ILE A 93 -27.33 -33.76 -8.14
N GLY A 94 -28.28 -34.06 -9.02
CA GLY A 94 -29.56 -34.62 -8.60
C GLY A 94 -29.38 -36.09 -8.21
N TYR A 95 -29.54 -36.37 -6.91
CA TYR A 95 -29.87 -37.66 -6.29
C TYR A 95 -28.89 -38.83 -6.45
N GLY A 96 -28.11 -39.08 -5.40
CA GLY A 96 -27.44 -40.37 -5.19
C GLY A 96 -26.30 -40.29 -4.19
N ILE A 97 -26.50 -40.84 -2.99
CA ILE A 97 -25.41 -41.11 -2.05
C ILE A 97 -24.47 -42.13 -2.72
N LYS A 98 -23.41 -41.67 -3.40
CA LYS A 98 -22.14 -42.39 -3.57
C LYS A 98 -21.01 -41.37 -3.64
N GLY A 99 -19.93 -41.69 -2.93
CA GLY A 99 -18.88 -40.78 -2.48
C GLY A 99 -18.29 -39.87 -3.56
N ALA A 100 -17.87 -38.69 -3.10
CA ALA A 100 -17.10 -37.72 -3.86
C ALA A 100 -15.92 -38.40 -4.56
N THR A 101 -16.01 -38.57 -5.88
CA THR A 101 -14.84 -38.78 -6.74
C THR A 101 -14.53 -37.44 -7.37
N LEU A 102 -13.46 -36.80 -6.88
CA LEU A 102 -12.86 -35.63 -7.48
C LEU A 102 -12.07 -36.08 -8.72
N ASP A 103 -12.69 -36.02 -9.90
CA ASP A 103 -11.95 -36.21 -11.14
C ASP A 103 -11.01 -35.03 -11.38
N SER A 104 -9.74 -35.23 -11.05
CA SER A 104 -8.64 -34.34 -11.38
C SER A 104 -8.32 -34.45 -12.87
N LYS A 105 -9.00 -33.67 -13.71
CA LYS A 105 -8.47 -33.38 -15.06
C LYS A 105 -7.74 -32.03 -15.01
N VAL A 106 -6.43 -32.11 -14.88
CA VAL A 106 -5.49 -31.00 -15.12
C VAL A 106 -5.69 -30.56 -16.56
N THR A 107 -6.36 -29.44 -16.77
CA THR A 107 -6.29 -28.70 -18.04
C THR A 107 -5.34 -27.55 -17.82
N LYS A 108 -4.14 -27.66 -18.41
CA LYS A 108 -3.22 -26.53 -18.58
C LYS A 108 -3.93 -25.48 -19.42
N GLU A 109 -4.36 -24.38 -18.82
CA GLU A 109 -4.67 -23.17 -19.55
C GLU A 109 -3.66 -22.10 -19.15
N THR A 110 -2.73 -21.88 -20.09
CA THR A 110 -1.80 -20.77 -20.11
C THR A 110 -2.62 -19.49 -20.19
N ILE A 111 -2.54 -18.63 -19.17
CA ILE A 111 -3.20 -17.33 -19.15
C ILE A 111 -2.34 -16.36 -19.97
N ASP A 112 -2.88 -15.87 -21.08
CA ASP A 112 -2.30 -14.76 -21.86
C ASP A 112 -2.68 -13.43 -21.20
N PHE A 113 -1.67 -12.57 -20.99
CA PHE A 113 -1.76 -11.30 -20.27
C PHE A 113 -2.05 -10.12 -21.21
N LYS A 114 -3.04 -10.25 -22.08
CA LYS A 114 -3.53 -9.10 -22.85
C LYS A 114 -4.99 -8.85 -22.53
N GLU A 115 -5.17 -7.88 -21.65
CA GLU A 115 -6.12 -6.75 -21.80
C GLU A 115 -6.70 -6.37 -20.43
N VAL A 116 -5.95 -5.54 -19.71
CA VAL A 116 -6.54 -4.61 -18.74
C VAL A 116 -6.00 -3.24 -19.10
N LYS A 117 -6.79 -2.50 -19.88
CA LYS A 117 -6.69 -1.06 -20.03
C LYS A 117 -7.96 -0.45 -19.47
#